data_AF-A0A445E5Q3-F1
#
_entry.id   AF-A0A445E5Q3-F1
#
_cell.length_a   1.000
_cell.length_b   1.000
_cell.length_c   1.000
_cell.angle_alpha   90.00
_cell.angle_beta   90.00
_cell.angle_gamma   90.00
#
_symmetry.space_group_name_H-M   'P 1'
#
loop_
_entity.id
_entity.type
_entity.pdbx_description
1 polymer ?
#
loop_
_entity_poly.entity_id
_entity_poly.type
_entity_poly.pdbx_seq_one_letter_code
_entity_poly.pdbx_strand_id
1 'polypeptide(L)'
;MSSITTKFLFTLLFLLFSLKSSSSHASSIQHHQHQLQQDEKLSAYDVLQQYGFPVGLLPKGIIGYALNKETGEFAAYMDATCSFSIEGYTLKYKSTITGVITQGDMGINH
;
A
#
# COMPACT_ATOMS: atom_id res chain seq x y z
N MET A 1 51.79 11.27 -30.09
CA MET A 1 51.57 11.35 -28.63
C MET A 1 50.07 11.59 -28.39
N SER A 2 49.24 10.55 -28.32
CA SER A 2 47.79 10.71 -28.01
C SER A 2 47.01 9.41 -27.72
N SER A 3 47.60 8.22 -27.85
CA SER A 3 46.83 6.96 -27.71
C SER A 3 46.95 6.27 -26.35
N ILE A 4 47.91 6.63 -25.49
CA ILE A 4 48.16 5.95 -24.21
C ILE A 4 47.27 6.52 -23.10
N THR A 5 47.09 7.84 -23.06
CA THR A 5 46.31 8.53 -22.02
C THR A 5 44.83 8.16 -22.09
N THR A 6 44.26 7.97 -23.28
CA THR A 6 42.84 7.63 -23.47
C THR A 6 42.52 6.20 -23.08
N LYS A 7 43.45 5.25 -23.30
CA LYS A 7 43.30 3.86 -22.84
C LYS A 7 43.34 3.79 -21.32
N PHE A 8 44.27 4.50 -20.69
CA PHE A 8 44.38 4.54 -19.23
C PHE A 8 43.14 5.15 -18.56
N LEU A 9 42.56 6.20 -19.17
CA LEU A 9 41.33 6.82 -18.69
C LEU A 9 40.12 5.88 -18.79
N PHE A 10 40.02 5.11 -19.88
CA PHE A 10 38.94 4.13 -20.06
C PHE A 10 39.09 2.91 -19.13
N THR A 11 40.32 2.45 -18.87
CA THR A 11 40.56 1.35 -17.92
C THR A 11 40.25 1.78 -16.48
N LEU A 12 40.56 3.04 -16.12
CA LEU A 12 40.23 3.60 -14.81
C LEU A 12 38.71 3.77 -14.62
N LEU A 13 37.97 4.13 -15.67
CA LEU A 13 36.51 4.23 -15.62
C LEU A 13 35.83 2.85 -15.44
N PHE A 14 36.35 1.80 -16.10
CA PHE A 14 35.82 0.44 -15.96
C PHE A 14 36.08 -0.15 -14.56
N LEU A 15 37.24 0.13 -13.95
CA LEU A 15 37.55 -0.30 -12.58
C LEU A 15 36.63 0.35 -11.54
N LEU A 16 36.24 1.61 -11.74
CA LEU A 16 35.27 2.29 -10.88
C LEU A 16 33.84 1.75 -11.05
N PHE A 17 33.50 1.19 -12.21
CA PHE A 17 32.23 0.51 -12.44
C PHE A 17 32.18 -0.86 -11.74
N SER A 18 33.29 -1.62 -11.76
CA SER A 18 33.38 -2.92 -11.09
C SER A 18 33.34 -2.84 -9.56
N LEU A 19 33.77 -1.73 -8.94
CA LEU A 19 33.73 -1.57 -7.47
C LEU A 19 32.32 -1.29 -6.91
N LYS A 20 31.31 -1.00 -7.74
CA LYS A 20 29.93 -0.76 -7.27
C LYS A 20 28.98 -1.97 -7.36
N SER A 21 29.50 -3.16 -7.69
CA SER A 21 28.69 -4.38 -7.73
C SER A 21 29.11 -5.40 -6.67
N SER A 22 29.21 -4.94 -5.43
CA SER A 22 29.05 -5.82 -4.27
C SER A 22 27.76 -5.45 -3.56
N SER A 23 26.64 -5.81 -4.18
CA SER A 23 25.44 -6.10 -3.43
C SER A 23 25.10 -7.57 -3.64
N SER A 24 25.81 -8.43 -2.90
CA SER A 24 25.33 -9.76 -2.60
C SER A 24 24.00 -9.61 -1.85
N HIS A 25 22.89 -9.60 -2.58
CA HIS A 25 21.60 -9.79 -1.93
C HIS A 25 21.47 -11.29 -1.69
N ALA A 26 21.93 -11.72 -0.53
CA ALA A 26 21.40 -12.91 0.11
C ALA A 26 19.87 -12.76 0.15
N SER A 27 19.18 -13.57 -0.64
CA SER A 27 17.73 -13.56 -0.75
C SER A 27 17.10 -14.15 0.52
N SER A 28 16.88 -13.31 1.53
CA SER A 28 16.00 -13.63 2.67
C SER A 28 15.35 -12.40 3.32
N ILE A 29 15.62 -11.18 2.84
CA ILE A 29 15.00 -9.92 3.32
C ILE A 29 14.41 -9.11 2.14
N GLN A 30 13.74 -9.75 1.18
CA GLN A 30 13.01 -9.05 0.11
C GLN A 30 11.48 -9.17 0.23
N HIS A 31 10.97 -9.88 1.24
CA HIS A 31 9.52 -10.02 1.43
C HIS A 31 8.86 -8.81 2.12
N HIS A 32 9.62 -7.91 2.76
CA HIS A 32 9.01 -6.87 3.61
C HIS A 32 8.85 -5.50 2.95
N GLN A 33 9.71 -5.10 2.00
CA GLN A 33 9.55 -3.81 1.32
C GLN A 33 8.54 -3.84 0.17
N HIS A 34 8.18 -5.03 -0.33
CA HIS A 34 7.18 -5.15 -1.40
C HIS A 34 5.73 -5.09 -0.88
N GLN A 35 5.49 -5.46 0.39
CA GLN A 35 4.14 -5.47 0.97
C GLN A 35 3.61 -4.06 1.29
N LEU A 36 4.47 -3.13 1.73
CA LEU A 36 4.07 -1.74 1.98
C LEU A 36 3.71 -1.03 0.67
N GLN A 37 4.49 -1.22 -0.41
CA GLN A 37 4.18 -0.62 -1.71
C GLN A 37 2.92 -1.20 -2.37
N GLN A 38 2.53 -2.43 -2.04
CA GLN A 38 1.34 -3.06 -2.59
C GLN A 38 0.08 -2.57 -1.88
N ASP A 39 0.14 -2.37 -0.55
CA ASP A 39 -0.92 -1.68 0.21
C ASP A 39 -1.08 -0.22 -0.27
N GLU A 40 0.01 0.49 -0.55
CA GLU A 40 -0.01 1.86 -1.09
C GLU A 40 -0.74 1.99 -2.43
N LYS A 41 -0.92 0.90 -3.18
CA LYS A 41 -1.67 0.90 -4.44
C LYS A 41 -3.13 0.49 -4.28
N LEU A 42 -3.45 -0.31 -3.27
CA LEU A 42 -4.81 -0.83 -3.09
C LEU A 42 -5.73 0.26 -2.54
N SER A 43 -6.95 0.30 -3.02
CA SER A 43 -7.99 1.09 -2.37
C SER A 43 -8.53 0.36 -1.15
N ALA A 44 -9.21 1.09 -0.27
CA ALA A 44 -9.94 0.49 0.85
C ALA A 44 -10.94 -0.60 0.39
N TYR A 45 -11.54 -0.41 -0.80
CA TYR A 45 -12.48 -1.36 -1.40
C TYR A 45 -11.77 -2.67 -1.79
N ASP A 46 -10.58 -2.57 -2.40
CA ASP A 46 -9.80 -3.73 -2.84
C ASP A 46 -9.30 -4.55 -1.63
N VAL A 47 -8.92 -3.85 -0.56
CA VAL A 47 -8.51 -4.50 0.70
C VAL A 47 -9.67 -5.28 1.29
N LEU A 48 -10.85 -4.66 1.44
CA LEU A 48 -12.02 -5.37 1.99
C LEU A 48 -12.43 -6.58 1.14
N GLN A 49 -12.29 -6.52 -0.19
CA GLN A 49 -12.55 -7.68 -1.04
C GLN A 49 -11.59 -8.86 -0.77
N GLN A 50 -10.32 -8.60 -0.44
CA GLN A 50 -9.39 -9.66 -0.05
C GLN A 50 -9.82 -10.38 1.23
N TYR A 51 -10.51 -9.66 2.13
CA TYR A 51 -11.13 -10.23 3.33
C TYR A 51 -12.53 -10.81 3.07
N GLY A 52 -13.01 -10.85 1.82
CA GLY A 52 -14.28 -11.48 1.45
C GLY A 52 -15.51 -10.57 1.51
N PHE A 53 -15.33 -9.25 1.66
CA PHE A 53 -16.46 -8.31 1.68
C PHE A 53 -16.89 -7.88 0.27
N PRO A 54 -18.17 -7.53 0.08
CA PRO A 54 -18.64 -6.90 -1.15
C PRO A 54 -18.14 -5.45 -1.26
N VAL A 55 -18.01 -4.97 -2.50
CA VAL A 55 -17.56 -3.57 -2.79
C VAL A 55 -18.50 -2.50 -2.20
N GLY A 56 -19.76 -2.84 -1.94
CA GLY A 56 -20.79 -1.91 -1.47
C GLY A 56 -20.82 -1.67 0.05
N LEU A 57 -19.89 -2.24 0.82
CA LEU A 57 -19.88 -2.06 2.28
C LEU A 57 -19.47 -0.63 2.67
N LEU A 58 -18.50 -0.06 1.95
CA LEU A 58 -18.08 1.32 2.14
C LEU A 58 -18.85 2.26 1.20
N PRO A 59 -19.18 3.49 1.63
CA PRO A 59 -19.74 4.49 0.75
C PRO A 59 -18.71 4.89 -0.32
N LYS A 60 -19.18 5.51 -1.41
CA LYS A 60 -18.29 6.09 -2.42
C LYS A 60 -17.53 7.28 -1.85
N GLY A 61 -16.28 7.46 -2.30
CA GLY A 61 -15.45 8.62 -1.92
C GLY A 61 -14.48 8.35 -0.77
N ILE A 62 -14.14 7.09 -0.51
CA ILE A 62 -13.04 6.75 0.39
C ILE A 62 -11.73 7.14 -0.28
N ILE A 63 -10.93 7.95 0.42
CA ILE A 63 -9.67 8.51 -0.09
C ILE A 63 -8.43 7.77 0.44
N GLY A 64 -8.61 6.91 1.44
CA GLY A 64 -7.52 6.13 2.03
C GLY A 64 -8.02 5.17 3.13
N TYR A 65 -7.10 4.36 3.63
CA TYR A 65 -7.36 3.44 4.73
C TYR A 65 -6.11 3.22 5.59
N ALA A 66 -6.31 2.68 6.78
CA ALA A 66 -5.28 2.07 7.61
C ALA A 66 -5.74 0.65 7.96
N LEU A 67 -4.80 -0.29 7.94
CA LEU A 67 -5.04 -1.68 8.32
C LEU A 67 -3.86 -2.20 9.13
N ASN A 68 -4.13 -2.61 10.36
CA ASN A 68 -3.22 -3.48 11.09
C ASN A 68 -3.54 -4.94 10.72
N LYS A 69 -2.67 -5.57 9.93
CA LYS A 69 -2.87 -6.96 9.48
C LYS A 69 -2.74 -7.99 10.60
N GLU A 70 -2.08 -7.64 11.70
CA GLU A 70 -1.90 -8.53 12.86
C GLU A 70 -3.14 -8.55 13.75
N THR A 71 -3.76 -7.38 13.96
CA THR A 71 -4.93 -7.25 14.85
C THR A 71 -6.26 -7.22 14.11
N GLY A 72 -6.25 -6.92 12.81
CA GLY A 72 -7.44 -6.68 11.99
C GLY A 72 -8.02 -5.27 12.16
N GLU A 73 -7.42 -4.39 12.96
CA GLU A 73 -7.90 -3.01 13.10
C GLU A 73 -7.87 -2.29 11.75
N PHE A 74 -9.04 -1.81 11.32
CA PHE A 74 -9.27 -1.18 10.05
C PHE A 74 -9.90 0.19 10.24
N ALA A 75 -9.42 1.16 9.47
CA ALA A 75 -10.02 2.48 9.34
C ALA A 75 -10.08 2.88 7.87
N ALA A 76 -11.21 3.41 7.42
CA ALA A 76 -11.37 4.02 6.11
C ALA A 76 -11.70 5.51 6.25
N TYR A 77 -11.09 6.34 5.41
CA TYR A 77 -11.14 7.80 5.53
C TYR A 77 -11.84 8.45 4.33
N MET A 78 -12.58 9.54 4.58
CA MET A 78 -13.19 10.40 3.57
C MET A 78 -13.10 11.87 4.03
N ASP A 79 -13.03 12.81 3.09
CA ASP A 79 -12.83 14.24 3.38
C ASP A 79 -13.98 14.88 4.19
N ALA A 80 -15.19 14.35 4.05
CA ALA A 80 -16.39 14.88 4.69
C ALA A 80 -17.34 13.75 5.10
N THR A 81 -18.23 14.05 6.04
CA THR A 81 -19.33 13.12 6.35
C THR A 81 -20.22 12.93 5.12
N CYS A 82 -20.60 11.69 4.84
CA CYS A 82 -21.45 11.34 3.70
C CYS A 82 -22.85 10.98 4.20
N SER A 83 -23.90 11.52 3.59
CA SER A 83 -25.28 11.14 3.89
C SER A 83 -26.06 10.94 2.61
N PHE A 84 -26.77 9.82 2.51
CA PHE A 84 -27.63 9.53 1.37
C PHE A 84 -28.90 8.79 1.82
N SER A 85 -29.98 9.02 1.10
CA SER A 85 -31.29 8.42 1.39
C SER A 85 -31.59 7.29 0.42
N ILE A 86 -32.03 6.15 0.94
CA ILE A 86 -32.48 5.00 0.16
C ILE A 86 -33.84 4.59 0.71
N GLU A 87 -34.84 4.50 -0.16
CA GLU A 87 -36.15 3.88 0.10
C GLU A 87 -36.73 4.15 1.51
N GLY A 88 -36.74 5.43 1.92
CA GLY A 88 -37.40 5.88 3.15
C GLY A 88 -36.51 5.99 4.40
N TYR A 89 -35.22 5.70 4.32
CA TYR A 89 -34.27 5.97 5.40
C TYR A 89 -33.02 6.73 4.92
N THR A 90 -32.36 7.41 5.85
CA THR A 90 -31.13 8.17 5.58
C THR A 90 -29.96 7.51 6.27
N LEU A 91 -28.98 7.07 5.48
CA LEU A 91 -27.70 6.57 5.97
C LEU A 91 -26.77 7.75 6.17
N LYS A 92 -26.08 7.77 7.32
CA LYS A 92 -25.10 8.81 7.66
C LYS A 92 -23.79 8.15 8.05
N TYR A 93 -22.74 8.45 7.30
CA TYR A 93 -21.38 7.99 7.57
C TYR A 93 -20.58 9.12 8.22
N LYS A 94 -19.83 8.75 9.26
CA LYS A 94 -18.75 9.58 9.78
C LYS A 94 -17.64 9.70 8.74
N SER A 95 -16.79 10.72 8.87
CA SER A 95 -15.61 10.90 8.01
C SER A 95 -14.57 9.78 8.17
N THR A 96 -14.65 9.04 9.28
CA THR A 96 -13.85 7.84 9.53
C THR A 96 -14.77 6.68 9.87
N ILE A 97 -14.59 5.55 9.18
CA ILE A 97 -15.28 4.29 9.44
C ILE A 97 -14.26 3.33 10.03
N THR A 98 -14.50 2.83 11.23
CA THR A 98 -13.57 1.96 11.96
C THR A 98 -14.18 0.62 12.30
N GLY A 99 -13.36 -0.42 12.35
CA GLY A 99 -13.76 -1.73 12.83
C GLY A 99 -12.57 -2.67 12.96
N VAL A 100 -12.83 -3.90 13.36
CA VAL A 100 -11.89 -5.01 13.31
C VAL A 100 -12.37 -5.97 12.23
N ILE A 101 -11.56 -6.18 11.19
CA ILE A 101 -11.88 -7.07 10.08
C ILE A 101 -11.22 -8.43 10.26
N THR A 102 -11.99 -9.46 9.96
CA THR A 102 -11.55 -10.84 9.79
C THR A 102 -12.13 -11.37 8.47
N GLN A 103 -11.83 -12.62 8.10
CA GLN A 103 -12.36 -13.17 6.86
C GLN A 103 -13.89 -13.25 6.90
N GLY A 104 -14.55 -12.40 6.11
CA GLY A 104 -16.01 -12.34 5.94
C GLY A 104 -16.78 -11.67 7.09
N ASP A 105 -16.11 -11.14 8.10
CA ASP A 105 -16.77 -10.53 9.27
C ASP A 105 -16.06 -9.26 9.77
N MET A 106 -16.83 -8.23 10.11
CA MET A 106 -16.35 -6.93 10.57
C MET A 106 -17.08 -6.52 11.85
N GLY A 107 -16.34 -6.45 12.96
CA GLY A 107 -16.82 -5.84 14.19
C GLY A 107 -16.67 -4.33 14.15
N ILE A 108 -17.78 -3.58 14.14
CA ILE A 108 -17.78 -2.11 14.18
C ILE A 108 -17.62 -1.63 15.63
N ASN A 109 -16.51 -0.93 15.91
CA ASN A 109 -16.29 -0.27 17.20
C ASN A 109 -17.08 1.04 17.23
N HIS A 110 -17.97 1.20 18.22
CA HIS A 110 -18.98 2.25 18.28
C HIS A 110 -18.49 3.55 18.94
#